data_AF-A0A845PTJ8-F1
#
_entry.id   AF-A0A845PTJ8-F1
#
_cell.length_a   1.000
_cell.length_b   1.000
_cell.length_c   1.000
_cell.angle_alpha   90.00
_cell.angle_beta   90.00
_cell.angle_gamma   90.00
#
_symmetry.space_group_name_H-M   'P 1'
#
loop_
_entity.id
_entity.type
_entity.pdbx_description
1 polymer ?
#
loop_
_entity_poly.entity_id
_entity_poly.type
_entity_poly.pdbx_seq_one_letter_code
_entity_poly.pdbx_strand_id
1 'polypeptide(L)'
;MTRKRIMEKELEKLKEEILERVRKAETFRIRYERACEANNVEDLLTIIKNNFNYCCIHGIIDAPLIKKYEKLFNASKIYANVDVSEGYLLASGSSIVQASGDAIVMAWDNSTVIAYDNSSVQSRDNATVKAYHNSTVEAYDYVTVEASGNATVRAFNYATVEASGYAYVTSNDIIPKVVLQGNAIYRVLETNKVYYASETIKFEKWKN
;
A
#
# COMPACT_ATOMS: atom_id res chain seq x y z
N MET A 1 -13.96 -26.82 30.28
CA MET A 1 -13.76 -25.35 30.20
C MET A 1 -14.64 -24.84 29.05
N THR A 2 -15.53 -23.88 29.28
CA THR A 2 -16.51 -23.41 28.28
C THR A 2 -15.81 -22.71 27.09
N ARG A 3 -16.32 -22.83 25.86
CA ARG A 3 -15.76 -22.14 24.66
C ARG A 3 -15.46 -20.66 24.88
N LYS A 4 -16.34 -19.95 25.60
CA LYS A 4 -16.17 -18.55 26.00
C LYS A 4 -14.86 -18.31 26.78
N ARG A 5 -14.57 -19.17 27.76
CA ARG A 5 -13.40 -19.07 28.65
C ARG A 5 -12.08 -19.38 27.94
N ILE A 6 -12.12 -20.14 26.85
CA ILE A 6 -10.95 -20.41 26.00
C ILE A 6 -10.62 -19.17 25.16
N MET A 7 -11.62 -18.56 24.52
CA MET A 7 -11.42 -17.33 23.73
C MET A 7 -10.93 -16.15 24.58
N GLU A 8 -11.47 -15.98 25.80
CA GLU A 8 -10.99 -14.96 26.75
C GLU A 8 -9.50 -15.14 27.10
N LYS A 9 -9.03 -16.39 27.19
CA LYS A 9 -7.62 -16.68 27.48
C LYS A 9 -6.71 -16.48 26.27
N GLU A 10 -7.17 -16.80 25.06
CA GLU A 10 -6.42 -16.53 23.82
C GLU A 10 -6.28 -15.03 23.58
N LEU A 11 -7.33 -14.25 23.90
CA LEU A 11 -7.30 -12.79 23.89
C LEU A 11 -6.22 -12.22 24.80
N GLU A 12 -6.18 -12.64 26.07
CA GLU A 12 -5.23 -12.05 27.03
C GLU A 12 -3.78 -12.27 26.56
N LYS A 13 -3.51 -13.45 25.99
CA LYS A 13 -2.21 -13.76 25.39
C LYS A 13 -1.87 -12.90 24.17
N LEU A 14 -2.85 -12.67 23.28
CA LEU A 14 -2.66 -11.77 22.14
C LEU A 14 -2.35 -10.35 22.62
N LYS A 15 -3.07 -9.86 23.64
CA LYS A 15 -2.86 -8.54 24.23
C LYS A 15 -1.43 -8.43 24.79
N GLU A 16 -1.01 -9.36 25.63
CA GLU A 16 0.36 -9.40 26.17
C GLU A 16 1.42 -9.38 25.07
N GLU A 17 1.25 -10.20 24.02
CA GLU A 17 2.21 -10.29 22.92
C GLU A 17 2.30 -8.99 22.11
N ILE A 18 1.17 -8.34 21.81
CA ILE A 18 1.16 -7.03 21.13
C ILE A 18 1.82 -5.96 22.01
N LEU A 19 1.50 -5.92 23.30
CA LEU A 19 2.11 -4.98 24.25
C LEU A 19 3.64 -5.12 24.29
N GLU A 20 4.14 -6.35 24.27
CA GLU A 20 5.56 -6.61 24.25
C GLU A 20 6.22 -6.13 22.96
N ARG A 21 5.60 -6.38 21.80
CA ARG A 21 6.10 -5.91 20.49
C ARG A 21 6.11 -4.38 20.41
N VAL A 22 5.06 -3.71 20.89
CA VAL A 22 5.00 -2.24 20.98
C VAL A 22 6.14 -1.67 21.83
N ARG A 23 6.41 -2.28 23.00
CA ARG A 23 7.51 -1.84 23.88
C ARG A 23 8.88 -1.97 23.21
N LYS A 24 9.08 -3.00 22.38
CA LYS A 24 10.34 -3.26 21.66
C LYS A 24 10.56 -2.33 20.46
N ALA A 25 9.49 -1.84 19.83
CA ALA A 25 9.59 -1.04 18.61
C ALA A 25 10.15 0.38 18.80
N GLU A 26 10.55 0.80 20.01
CA GLU A 26 11.14 2.11 20.38
C GLU A 26 10.49 3.35 19.73
N THR A 27 9.20 3.29 19.36
CA THR A 27 8.55 4.32 18.54
C THR A 27 7.19 4.72 19.13
N PHE A 28 6.95 6.03 19.23
CA PHE A 28 5.69 6.71 19.57
C PHE A 28 4.85 6.10 20.73
N ARG A 29 5.53 5.87 21.86
CA ARG A 29 5.00 5.36 23.15
C ARG A 29 3.63 5.94 23.57
N ILE A 30 3.40 7.23 23.31
CA ILE A 30 2.25 8.00 23.82
C ILE A 30 0.90 7.60 23.18
N ARG A 31 0.86 7.22 21.89
CA ARG A 31 -0.41 6.81 21.24
C ARG A 31 -0.80 5.38 21.55
N TYR A 32 0.17 4.47 21.67
CA TYR A 32 -0.14 3.11 22.04
C TYR A 32 -0.38 2.94 23.54
N GLU A 33 0.26 3.69 24.45
CA GLU A 33 -0.05 3.58 25.89
C GLU A 33 -1.54 3.83 26.20
N ARG A 34 -2.20 4.79 25.52
CA ARG A 34 -3.67 4.98 25.60
C ARG A 34 -4.46 3.90 24.86
N ALA A 35 -3.90 3.32 23.80
CA ALA A 35 -4.49 2.20 23.09
C ALA A 35 -4.42 0.88 23.89
N CYS A 36 -3.45 0.77 24.81
CA CYS A 36 -3.25 -0.35 25.72
C CYS A 36 -4.26 -0.36 26.88
N GLU A 37 -5.02 0.72 27.06
CA GLU A 37 -6.22 0.79 27.92
C GLU A 37 -7.45 0.09 27.29
N ALA A 38 -7.32 -0.51 26.10
CA ALA A 38 -8.36 -1.31 25.45
C ALA A 38 -9.00 -2.30 26.43
N ASN A 39 -10.33 -2.17 26.60
CA ASN A 39 -11.11 -2.93 27.57
C ASN A 39 -11.46 -4.33 27.04
N ASN A 40 -11.32 -4.56 25.71
CA ASN A 40 -11.63 -5.83 25.05
C ASN A 40 -10.86 -5.98 23.70
N VAL A 41 -10.99 -7.14 23.05
CA VAL A 41 -10.35 -7.48 21.76
C VAL A 41 -10.68 -6.48 20.67
N GLU A 42 -11.93 -6.04 20.62
CA GLU A 42 -12.48 -5.25 19.52
C GLU A 42 -11.85 -3.85 19.51
N ASP A 43 -11.65 -3.27 20.69
CA ASP A 43 -10.91 -2.03 20.86
C ASP A 43 -9.47 -2.18 20.32
N LEU A 44 -8.76 -3.24 20.76
CA LEU A 44 -7.38 -3.51 20.36
C LEU A 44 -7.26 -3.69 18.83
N LEU A 45 -8.11 -4.52 18.24
CA LEU A 45 -8.08 -4.78 16.79
C LEU A 45 -8.55 -3.54 15.99
N THR A 46 -9.41 -2.70 16.55
CA THR A 46 -9.78 -1.41 15.95
C THR A 46 -8.61 -0.44 15.92
N ILE A 47 -7.83 -0.36 17.00
CA ILE A 47 -6.58 0.41 17.02
C ILE A 47 -5.61 -0.11 15.95
N ILE A 48 -5.44 -1.43 15.86
CA ILE A 48 -4.57 -2.04 14.84
C ILE A 48 -5.06 -1.65 13.45
N LYS A 49 -6.35 -1.76 13.13
CA LYS A 49 -6.90 -1.36 11.82
C LYS A 49 -6.63 0.12 11.50
N ASN A 50 -6.87 0.99 12.47
CA ASN A 50 -6.65 2.43 12.31
C ASN A 50 -5.17 2.79 12.11
N ASN A 51 -4.26 1.90 12.49
CA ASN A 51 -2.81 2.08 12.38
C ASN A 51 -2.15 0.95 11.59
N PHE A 52 -2.89 0.25 10.72
CA PHE A 52 -2.49 -1.06 10.20
C PHE A 52 -1.13 -1.02 9.51
N ASN A 53 -0.93 -0.02 8.66
CA ASN A 53 0.34 0.24 8.00
C ASN A 53 1.49 0.38 9.02
N TYR A 54 1.32 1.24 10.01
CA TYR A 54 2.31 1.45 11.06
C TYR A 54 2.59 0.15 11.82
N CYS A 55 1.54 -0.61 12.16
CA CYS A 55 1.70 -1.88 12.85
C CYS A 55 2.55 -2.88 12.04
N CYS A 56 2.36 -2.93 10.72
CA CYS A 56 3.12 -3.80 9.83
C CYS A 56 4.59 -3.34 9.72
N ILE A 57 4.81 -2.05 9.43
CA ILE A 57 6.17 -1.48 9.25
C ILE A 57 7.03 -1.68 10.49
N HIS A 58 6.44 -1.48 11.68
CA HIS A 58 7.17 -1.55 12.94
C HIS A 58 7.13 -2.94 13.60
N GLY A 59 6.64 -3.98 12.91
CA GLY A 59 6.62 -5.35 13.41
C GLY A 59 5.72 -5.59 14.64
N ILE A 60 4.78 -4.66 14.90
CA ILE A 60 3.75 -4.83 15.94
C ILE A 60 2.83 -6.00 15.56
N ILE A 61 2.50 -6.10 14.27
CA ILE A 61 1.87 -7.27 13.68
C ILE A 61 2.74 -7.82 12.55
N ASP A 62 2.75 -9.14 12.41
CA ASP A 62 3.39 -9.84 11.31
C ASP A 62 2.53 -11.06 10.89
N ALA A 63 2.86 -11.67 9.74
CA ALA A 63 2.14 -12.84 9.27
C ALA A 63 2.15 -14.02 10.26
N PRO A 64 3.26 -14.35 10.96
CA PRO A 64 3.27 -15.36 12.02
C PRO A 64 2.28 -15.08 13.16
N LEU A 65 2.18 -13.84 13.64
CA LEU A 65 1.24 -13.43 14.69
C LEU A 65 -0.20 -13.56 14.22
N ILE A 66 -0.50 -13.05 13.01
CA ILE A 66 -1.84 -13.12 12.43
C ILE A 66 -2.26 -14.58 12.29
N LYS A 67 -1.37 -15.45 11.81
CA LYS A 67 -1.63 -16.90 11.70
C LYS A 67 -1.81 -17.58 13.05
N LYS A 68 -1.05 -17.19 14.08
CA LYS A 68 -1.16 -17.74 15.44
C LYS A 68 -2.52 -17.45 16.07
N TYR A 69 -3.09 -16.27 15.82
CA TYR A 69 -4.38 -15.83 16.34
C TYR A 69 -5.44 -15.64 15.24
N GLU A 70 -5.39 -16.50 14.21
CA GLU A 70 -6.15 -16.36 12.96
C GLU A 70 -7.64 -16.12 13.17
N LYS A 71 -8.28 -16.88 14.08
CA LYS A 71 -9.71 -16.73 14.35
C LYS A 71 -10.08 -15.33 14.86
N LEU A 72 -9.23 -14.73 15.69
CA LEU A 72 -9.46 -13.39 16.24
C LEU A 72 -9.26 -12.31 15.17
N PHE A 73 -8.17 -12.42 14.39
CA PHE A 73 -7.86 -11.48 13.32
C PHE A 73 -8.89 -11.55 12.17
N ASN A 74 -9.25 -12.75 11.71
CA ASN A 74 -10.24 -12.94 10.64
C ASN A 74 -11.62 -12.41 11.06
N ALA A 75 -12.00 -12.58 12.34
CA ALA A 75 -13.25 -11.99 12.87
C ALA A 75 -13.27 -10.46 12.79
N SER A 76 -12.10 -9.82 12.73
CA SER A 76 -11.95 -8.37 12.51
C SER A 76 -11.52 -8.00 11.09
N LYS A 77 -11.61 -8.94 10.14
CA LYS A 77 -11.21 -8.77 8.73
C LYS A 77 -9.73 -8.36 8.58
N ILE A 78 -8.85 -8.91 9.41
CA ILE A 78 -7.40 -8.78 9.26
C ILE A 78 -6.85 -10.14 8.87
N TYR A 79 -6.04 -10.16 7.82
CA TYR A 79 -5.60 -11.38 7.17
C TYR A 79 -4.10 -11.33 6.85
N ALA A 80 -3.50 -12.49 6.67
CA ALA A 80 -2.11 -12.59 6.24
C ALA A 80 -1.94 -13.70 5.19
N ASN A 81 -1.32 -13.36 4.06
CA ASN A 81 -0.98 -14.29 2.97
C ASN A 81 -2.13 -15.20 2.51
N VAL A 82 -3.34 -14.62 2.38
CA VAL A 82 -4.54 -15.31 1.90
C VAL A 82 -5.32 -14.44 0.93
N ASP A 83 -6.09 -15.06 0.04
CA ASP A 83 -7.00 -14.37 -0.85
C ASP A 83 -8.25 -13.92 -0.09
N VAL A 84 -8.58 -12.63 -0.21
CA VAL A 84 -9.72 -12.00 0.49
C VAL A 84 -10.39 -10.97 -0.39
N SER A 85 -11.71 -10.85 -0.26
CA SER A 85 -12.50 -9.86 -1.03
C SER A 85 -12.57 -8.49 -0.37
N GLU A 86 -12.31 -8.41 0.94
CA GLU A 86 -12.35 -7.16 1.70
C GLU A 86 -11.57 -7.30 3.02
N GLY A 87 -11.12 -6.17 3.57
CA GLY A 87 -10.44 -6.08 4.86
C GLY A 87 -9.01 -5.59 4.73
N TYR A 88 -8.22 -5.89 5.76
CA TYR A 88 -6.80 -5.56 5.85
C TYR A 88 -5.98 -6.81 5.58
N LEU A 89 -5.11 -6.78 4.58
CA LEU A 89 -4.26 -7.89 4.20
C LEU A 89 -2.79 -7.50 4.40
N LEU A 90 -2.06 -8.31 5.16
CA LEU A 90 -0.60 -8.29 5.18
C LEU A 90 -0.08 -9.42 4.28
N ALA A 91 0.42 -9.06 3.11
CA ALA A 91 1.22 -9.96 2.29
C ALA A 91 2.70 -9.80 2.67
N SER A 92 3.39 -10.89 3.00
CA SER A 92 4.78 -10.87 3.47
C SER A 92 5.65 -11.84 2.67
N GLY A 93 6.92 -11.50 2.49
CA GLY A 93 7.84 -12.25 1.62
C GLY A 93 7.64 -11.88 0.16
N SER A 94 8.23 -12.66 -0.75
CA SER A 94 8.05 -12.49 -2.20
C SER A 94 6.59 -12.79 -2.57
N SER A 95 5.78 -11.73 -2.67
CA SER A 95 4.34 -11.81 -2.84
C SER A 95 3.90 -11.08 -4.11
N ILE A 96 2.84 -11.59 -4.70
CA ILE A 96 2.10 -10.95 -5.79
C ILE A 96 0.75 -10.55 -5.21
N VAL A 97 0.45 -9.26 -5.20
CA VAL A 97 -0.82 -8.73 -4.69
C VAL A 97 -1.62 -8.18 -5.87
N GLN A 98 -2.82 -8.71 -6.07
CA GLN A 98 -3.80 -8.13 -6.97
C GLN A 98 -4.82 -7.36 -6.15
N ALA A 99 -5.02 -6.08 -6.47
CA ALA A 99 -5.95 -5.20 -5.79
C ALA A 99 -6.83 -4.48 -6.81
N SER A 100 -8.12 -4.38 -6.51
CA SER A 100 -9.13 -3.73 -7.35
C SER A 100 -10.14 -2.97 -6.48
N GLY A 101 -10.89 -2.07 -7.09
CA GLY A 101 -11.80 -1.17 -6.37
C GLY A 101 -11.05 -0.07 -5.62
N ASP A 102 -11.63 0.42 -4.52
CA ASP A 102 -11.06 1.50 -3.70
C ASP A 102 -9.99 0.98 -2.72
N ALA A 103 -9.01 0.23 -3.24
CA ALA A 103 -7.97 -0.41 -2.45
C ALA A 103 -6.77 0.51 -2.21
N ILE A 104 -6.11 0.36 -1.05
CA ILE A 104 -4.84 1.01 -0.73
C ILE A 104 -3.79 -0.08 -0.54
N VAL A 105 -2.75 -0.05 -1.37
CA VAL A 105 -1.64 -1.02 -1.31
C VAL A 105 -0.36 -0.29 -0.97
N MET A 106 0.40 -0.85 -0.02
CA MET A 106 1.76 -0.42 0.25
C MET A 106 2.72 -1.59 0.03
N ALA A 107 3.75 -1.33 -0.74
CA ALA A 107 4.64 -2.34 -1.26
C ALA A 107 6.11 -1.92 -1.09
N TRP A 108 6.92 -2.84 -0.57
CA TRP A 108 8.34 -2.65 -0.32
C TRP A 108 9.13 -3.83 -0.86
N ASP A 109 10.45 -3.70 -0.89
CA ASP A 109 11.37 -4.74 -1.31
C ASP A 109 11.00 -5.34 -2.69
N ASN A 110 11.14 -6.65 -2.84
CA ASN A 110 10.89 -7.39 -4.09
C ASN A 110 9.43 -7.83 -4.20
N SER A 111 8.49 -6.89 -4.10
CA SER A 111 7.05 -7.14 -4.22
C SER A 111 6.53 -6.83 -5.63
N THR A 112 5.48 -7.54 -6.05
CA THR A 112 4.74 -7.23 -7.28
C THR A 112 3.31 -6.86 -6.93
N VAL A 113 2.87 -5.67 -7.34
CA VAL A 113 1.49 -5.19 -7.18
C VAL A 113 0.84 -5.06 -8.54
N ILE A 114 -0.38 -5.57 -8.65
CA ILE A 114 -1.25 -5.35 -9.81
C ILE A 114 -2.50 -4.63 -9.31
N ALA A 115 -2.66 -3.39 -9.72
CA ALA A 115 -3.71 -2.48 -9.27
C ALA A 115 -4.67 -2.16 -10.41
N TYR A 116 -5.97 -2.27 -10.13
CA TYR A 116 -7.06 -1.98 -11.06
C TYR A 116 -8.01 -0.92 -10.49
N ASP A 117 -8.81 -0.33 -11.36
CA ASP A 117 -9.88 0.61 -11.04
C ASP A 117 -9.39 1.82 -10.25
N ASN A 118 -9.95 2.11 -9.07
CA ASN A 118 -9.59 3.28 -8.26
C ASN A 118 -8.54 2.98 -7.18
N SER A 119 -7.68 1.99 -7.43
CA SER A 119 -6.67 1.58 -6.45
C SER A 119 -5.57 2.63 -6.28
N SER A 120 -5.07 2.80 -5.06
CA SER A 120 -3.92 3.64 -4.74
C SER A 120 -2.76 2.76 -4.25
N VAL A 121 -1.58 2.92 -4.86
CA VAL A 121 -0.38 2.14 -4.55
C VAL A 121 0.73 3.09 -4.13
N GLN A 122 1.31 2.86 -2.95
CA GLN A 122 2.60 3.44 -2.58
C GLN A 122 3.66 2.34 -2.60
N SER A 123 4.68 2.50 -3.44
CA SER A 123 5.69 1.47 -3.65
C SER A 123 7.09 2.03 -3.47
N ARG A 124 7.98 1.27 -2.82
CA ARG A 124 9.38 1.65 -2.58
C ARG A 124 10.35 0.54 -2.96
N ASP A 125 11.64 0.86 -2.93
CA ASP A 125 12.76 -0.06 -3.14
C ASP A 125 12.74 -0.73 -4.53
N ASN A 126 12.73 -2.06 -4.60
CA ASN A 126 12.88 -2.82 -5.85
C ASN A 126 11.55 -3.44 -6.33
N ALA A 127 10.43 -2.81 -5.99
CA ALA A 127 9.11 -3.33 -6.29
C ALA A 127 8.69 -3.08 -7.74
N THR A 128 7.76 -3.90 -8.22
CA THR A 128 7.12 -3.77 -9.53
C THR A 128 5.64 -3.48 -9.37
N VAL A 129 5.14 -2.44 -10.04
CA VAL A 129 3.72 -2.06 -10.00
C VAL A 129 3.15 -2.07 -11.41
N LYS A 130 2.04 -2.78 -11.60
CA LYS A 130 1.21 -2.70 -12.80
C LYS A 130 -0.09 -1.99 -12.45
N ALA A 131 -0.33 -0.82 -13.02
CA ALA A 131 -1.47 0.03 -12.70
C ALA A 131 -2.36 0.24 -13.92
N TYR A 132 -3.62 -0.15 -13.78
CA TYR A 132 -4.63 -0.12 -14.84
C TYR A 132 -5.80 0.79 -14.47
N HIS A 133 -6.55 1.25 -15.48
CA HIS A 133 -7.75 2.07 -15.32
C HIS A 133 -7.50 3.38 -14.57
N ASN A 134 -8.17 3.67 -13.45
CA ASN A 134 -8.07 4.93 -12.72
C ASN A 134 -7.08 4.85 -11.53
N SER A 135 -6.12 3.93 -11.59
CA SER A 135 -5.22 3.67 -10.46
C SER A 135 -4.23 4.81 -10.25
N THR A 136 -3.84 5.06 -9.00
CA THR A 136 -2.82 6.04 -8.63
C THR A 136 -1.60 5.33 -8.03
N VAL A 137 -0.40 5.71 -8.45
CA VAL A 137 0.85 5.13 -7.97
C VAL A 137 1.80 6.23 -7.50
N GLU A 138 2.34 6.10 -6.29
CA GLU A 138 3.54 6.80 -5.85
C GLU A 138 4.71 5.81 -5.83
N ALA A 139 5.68 6.01 -6.72
CA ALA A 139 6.81 5.11 -6.93
C ALA A 139 8.11 5.78 -6.50
N TYR A 140 8.78 5.19 -5.51
CA TYR A 140 10.03 5.69 -4.95
C TYR A 140 11.20 4.75 -5.25
N ASP A 141 12.42 5.30 -5.28
CA ASP A 141 13.67 4.54 -5.40
C ASP A 141 13.77 3.75 -6.71
N TYR A 142 13.90 2.43 -6.69
CA TYR A 142 14.14 1.60 -7.89
C TYR A 142 12.87 0.94 -8.42
N VAL A 143 11.70 1.51 -8.10
CA VAL A 143 10.41 0.94 -8.51
C VAL A 143 10.23 1.02 -10.01
N THR A 144 9.74 -0.09 -10.59
CA THR A 144 9.34 -0.17 -12.00
C THR A 144 7.82 -0.13 -12.10
N VAL A 145 7.28 0.80 -12.89
CA VAL A 145 5.84 0.98 -13.08
C VAL A 145 5.43 0.77 -14.54
N GLU A 146 4.48 -0.13 -14.76
CA GLU A 146 3.71 -0.23 -16.01
C GLU A 146 2.33 0.41 -15.78
N ALA A 147 2.04 1.52 -16.46
CA ALA A 147 0.81 2.28 -16.27
C ALA A 147 0.00 2.35 -17.57
N SER A 148 -1.30 2.07 -17.50
CA SER A 148 -2.20 2.16 -18.65
C SER A 148 -3.62 2.58 -18.26
N GLY A 149 -4.45 2.89 -19.26
CA GLY A 149 -5.77 3.47 -19.03
C GLY A 149 -5.66 4.93 -18.62
N ASN A 150 -6.33 5.35 -17.56
CA ASN A 150 -6.27 6.70 -16.98
C ASN A 150 -5.37 6.75 -15.73
N ALA A 151 -4.40 5.84 -15.63
CA ALA A 151 -3.59 5.70 -14.43
C ALA A 151 -2.72 6.95 -14.20
N THR A 152 -2.56 7.34 -12.94
CA THR A 152 -1.70 8.46 -12.53
C THR A 152 -0.48 7.93 -11.79
N VAL A 153 0.71 8.38 -12.19
CA VAL A 153 1.98 7.97 -11.57
C VAL A 153 2.75 9.20 -11.10
N ARG A 154 3.18 9.18 -9.84
CA ARG A 154 4.17 10.11 -9.28
C ARG A 154 5.46 9.33 -9.07
N ALA A 155 6.48 9.62 -9.86
CA ALA A 155 7.75 8.93 -9.84
C ALA A 155 8.83 9.79 -9.17
N PHE A 156 9.63 9.15 -8.32
CA PHE A 156 10.70 9.77 -7.55
C PHE A 156 12.01 8.97 -7.70
N ASN A 157 13.16 9.64 -7.50
CA ASN A 157 14.49 9.04 -7.49
C ASN A 157 14.80 8.25 -8.79
N TYR A 158 15.07 6.94 -8.68
CA TYR A 158 15.47 6.07 -9.79
C TYR A 158 14.31 5.31 -10.41
N ALA A 159 13.07 5.72 -10.13
CA ALA A 159 11.89 5.01 -10.61
C ALA A 159 11.84 5.03 -12.13
N THR A 160 11.35 3.94 -12.71
CA THR A 160 11.19 3.82 -14.17
C THR A 160 9.73 3.61 -14.52
N VAL A 161 9.26 4.23 -15.60
CA VAL A 161 7.84 4.21 -15.95
C VAL A 161 7.65 3.90 -17.43
N GLU A 162 6.81 2.92 -17.72
CA GLU A 162 6.25 2.68 -19.05
C GLU A 162 4.76 3.04 -19.00
N ALA A 163 4.36 4.05 -19.75
CA ALA A 163 3.02 4.61 -19.71
C ALA A 163 2.34 4.53 -21.08
N SER A 164 1.09 4.07 -21.09
CA SER A 164 0.26 3.92 -22.30
C SER A 164 -1.18 4.39 -22.07
N GLY A 165 -1.99 4.45 -23.13
CA GLY A 165 -3.38 4.92 -23.05
C GLY A 165 -3.44 6.42 -22.73
N TYR A 166 -4.18 6.80 -21.70
CA TYR A 166 -4.29 8.17 -21.18
C TYR A 166 -3.52 8.34 -19.85
N ALA A 167 -2.54 7.48 -19.58
CA ALA A 167 -1.78 7.53 -18.34
C ALA A 167 -1.02 8.85 -18.19
N TYR A 168 -1.00 9.39 -16.98
CA TYR A 168 -0.37 10.65 -16.64
C TYR A 168 0.74 10.45 -15.62
N VAL A 169 1.97 10.75 -16.03
CA VAL A 169 3.18 10.58 -15.22
C VAL A 169 3.68 11.95 -14.77
N THR A 170 4.09 12.07 -13.52
CA THR A 170 4.74 13.27 -12.99
C THR A 170 5.99 12.92 -12.19
N SER A 171 6.96 13.82 -12.22
CA SER A 171 8.13 13.79 -11.33
C SER A 171 8.61 15.21 -11.07
N ASN A 172 9.41 15.41 -10.02
CA ASN A 172 10.03 16.72 -9.78
C ASN A 172 11.11 16.99 -10.82
N ASP A 173 12.04 16.04 -10.98
CA ASP A 173 13.15 16.09 -11.93
C ASP A 173 13.02 14.98 -12.98
N ILE A 174 13.84 14.99 -14.03
CA ILE A 174 13.83 13.92 -15.04
C ILE A 174 14.24 12.59 -14.40
N ILE A 175 13.36 11.59 -14.47
CA ILE A 175 13.65 10.23 -13.98
C ILE A 175 14.46 9.43 -15.04
N PRO A 176 15.18 8.37 -14.65
CA PRO A 176 16.14 7.70 -15.54
C PRO A 176 15.53 7.10 -16.82
N LYS A 177 14.29 6.61 -16.75
CA LYS A 177 13.61 6.00 -17.89
C LYS A 177 12.11 6.28 -17.85
N VAL A 178 11.62 6.91 -18.91
CA VAL A 178 10.18 6.99 -19.23
C VAL A 178 9.98 6.54 -20.66
N VAL A 179 9.08 5.57 -20.86
CA VAL A 179 8.60 5.17 -22.19
C VAL A 179 7.14 5.57 -22.29
N LEU A 180 6.79 6.35 -23.30
CA LEU A 180 5.43 6.82 -23.54
C LEU A 180 4.86 6.17 -24.80
N GLN A 181 3.58 5.79 -24.74
CA GLN A 181 2.83 5.23 -25.86
C GLN A 181 1.40 5.79 -25.89
N GLY A 182 0.79 5.84 -27.07
CA GLY A 182 -0.58 6.35 -27.23
C GLY A 182 -0.72 7.82 -26.80
N ASN A 183 -1.69 8.10 -25.93
CA ASN A 183 -1.96 9.45 -25.42
C ASN A 183 -1.32 9.70 -24.04
N ALA A 184 -0.36 8.87 -23.63
CA ALA A 184 0.31 9.03 -22.35
C ALA A 184 1.14 10.32 -22.30
N ILE A 185 1.13 10.97 -21.15
CA ILE A 185 1.79 12.26 -20.92
C ILE A 185 2.71 12.13 -19.72
N TYR A 186 3.90 12.73 -19.81
CA TYR A 186 4.84 12.88 -18.70
C TYR A 186 5.16 14.35 -18.45
N ARG A 187 4.96 14.82 -17.22
CA ARG A 187 5.29 16.20 -16.81
C ARG A 187 6.39 16.22 -15.76
N VAL A 188 7.46 16.95 -16.06
CA VAL A 188 8.50 17.32 -15.10
C VAL A 188 8.10 18.63 -14.43
N LEU A 189 7.84 18.60 -13.13
CA LEU A 189 7.26 19.71 -12.39
C LEU A 189 8.22 20.88 -12.23
N GLU A 190 9.50 20.64 -11.91
CA GLU A 190 10.48 21.69 -11.66
C GLU A 190 10.69 22.58 -12.90
N THR A 191 10.81 21.96 -14.07
CA THR A 191 11.04 22.66 -15.34
C THR A 191 9.75 23.00 -16.08
N ASN A 192 8.60 22.55 -15.56
CA ASN A 192 7.29 22.62 -16.20
C ASN A 192 7.29 22.08 -17.65
N LYS A 193 8.13 21.08 -17.94
CA LYS A 193 8.22 20.44 -19.26
C LYS A 193 7.24 19.28 -19.35
N VAL A 194 6.61 19.15 -20.51
CA VAL A 194 5.67 18.07 -20.82
C VAL A 194 6.20 17.28 -22.03
N TYR A 195 6.26 15.97 -21.87
CA TYR A 195 6.66 14.98 -22.87
C TYR A 195 5.44 14.12 -23.22
N TYR A 196 5.32 13.75 -24.48
CA TYR A 196 4.22 12.93 -25.01
C TYR A 196 4.72 12.16 -26.23
N ALA A 197 4.11 11.00 -26.52
CA ALA A 197 4.48 10.15 -27.66
C ALA A 197 3.58 10.32 -28.90
N SER A 198 2.56 11.18 -28.82
CA SER A 198 1.50 11.25 -29.84
C SER A 198 1.88 12.10 -31.05
N GLU A 199 1.50 11.64 -32.25
CA GLU A 199 1.56 12.43 -33.49
C GLU A 199 0.34 13.35 -33.67
N THR A 200 -0.69 13.23 -32.81
CA THR A 200 -1.99 13.88 -32.99
C THR A 200 -2.41 14.83 -31.87
N ILE A 201 -1.64 14.91 -30.77
CA ILE A 201 -1.90 15.85 -29.68
C ILE A 201 -1.72 17.30 -30.16
N LYS A 202 -2.72 18.14 -29.89
CA LYS A 202 -2.69 19.59 -30.14
C LYS A 202 -2.60 20.34 -28.82
N PHE A 203 -1.67 21.28 -28.72
CA PHE A 203 -1.57 22.18 -27.57
C PHE A 203 -2.30 23.48 -27.88
N GLU A 204 -3.35 23.75 -27.11
CA GLU A 204 -4.07 25.02 -27.18
C GLU A 204 -3.80 25.79 -25.88
N LYS A 205 -3.38 27.05 -26.01
CA LYS A 205 -3.28 27.93 -24.84
C LYS A 205 -4.69 28.30 -24.41
N TRP A 206 -5.09 27.83 -23.23
CA TRP A 206 -6.35 28.23 -22.62
C TRP A 206 -6.36 29.75 -22.43
N LYS A 207 -7.35 30.42 -23.04
CA LYS A 207 -7.61 31.85 -22.87
C LYS A 207 -8.93 31.96 -22.11
N ASN A 208 -8.88 32.40 -20.85
CA ASN A 208 -10.05 32.93 -20.15
C ASN A 208 -10.35 34.35 -20.62
#